data_AF-A0A2E3ZGC3-F1
#
_entry.id   AF-A0A2E3ZGC3-F1
#
_cell.length_a   1.000
_cell.length_b   1.000
_cell.length_c   1.000
_cell.angle_alpha   90.00
_cell.angle_beta   90.00
_cell.angle_gamma   90.00
#
_symmetry.space_group_name_H-M   'P 1'
#
loop_
_entity.id
_entity.type
_entity.pdbx_description
1 polymer ?
#
loop_
_entity_poly.entity_id
_entity_poly.type
_entity_poly.pdbx_seq_one_letter_code
_entity_poly.pdbx_strand_id
1 'polypeptide(L)'
;MYGVTGSSSMPQPRSLLILYGSQSGNSEEIAIQAGKSSQEYGLEATVSSMDEVKITDLLNYNRVLICCSTWGDGEQPDNAEDLWEAANGDTIESLNGVHFSVLALGDTSYELFCESGKEWDNWFESKGANRIHERVDCDVDYEAPAQEWTNSVLKIMSQIEDPPQAEDDSAENDSEALTIEVTVENENSDMQVETSSSFTMKNPYLSNINVNYVLNGKGSLKETRHIVFDLGDSGLEYKAGDALGVFPTCPPDLVDLTIERLGCPPDEMVVVKDVEMTLREALLTKSEIHRVSKRFIQGLSPHFSESGGGVQMRIVSRTRLDSDGVLLEQWVSKEEDDCPEGYIPLGPVDDPEFALWSTLVNDDSAMEDYIWSRDYVDLLEDMPSLNLGAQEFVDSVDTLKPRLYSIASSPDYEPGTVHLTVGIVRYSHHGRDRTGLTTGYLADRCPEGESTVPVFMSPTRSFVLPEDPSTDIIMVGPGTGIAPFRAFLQQRESDGATGRNWLFFGDWTEAGEFYYRDEIETWMAGGSLERVDLAWSREGSEKVYVQHLMANHGAEIWSRIEAGGYFYVCGDKLRMAKDVHSTLISICAEHGSMSQEDAAIYVEQRMMKDEKRYLRDVY
;
A
#
# COMPACT_ATOMS: atom_id res chain seq x y z
N MET A 1 -3.66 64.14 28.13
CA MET A 1 -4.92 63.42 27.90
C MET A 1 -4.73 62.61 26.62
N TYR A 2 -4.13 61.42 26.75
CA TYR A 2 -3.94 60.46 25.66
C TYR A 2 -4.77 59.24 26.04
N GLY A 3 -5.76 58.90 25.21
CA GLY A 3 -6.59 57.70 25.37
C GLY A 3 -5.88 56.51 24.74
N VAL A 4 -5.74 55.45 25.52
CA VAL A 4 -5.22 54.14 25.09
C VAL A 4 -6.36 53.36 24.47
N THR A 5 -6.15 52.92 23.23
CA THR A 5 -7.02 52.01 22.47
C THR A 5 -6.92 50.59 23.03
N GLY A 6 -8.07 49.96 23.29
CA GLY A 6 -8.16 48.58 23.76
C GLY A 6 -7.65 47.57 22.74
N SER A 7 -6.98 46.52 23.23
CA SER A 7 -6.54 45.37 22.46
C SER A 7 -7.74 44.50 22.08
N SER A 8 -7.94 44.25 20.79
CA SER A 8 -8.81 43.17 20.31
C SER A 8 -8.14 41.82 20.60
N SER A 9 -8.76 40.99 21.44
CA SER A 9 -8.39 39.59 21.59
C SER A 9 -8.62 38.87 20.26
N MET A 10 -7.60 38.18 19.74
CA MET A 10 -7.77 37.27 18.60
C MET A 10 -8.74 36.14 19.01
N PRO A 11 -9.67 35.72 18.14
CA PRO A 11 -10.54 34.58 18.44
C PRO A 11 -9.67 33.33 18.66
N GLN A 12 -10.00 32.53 19.68
CA GLN A 12 -9.33 31.25 19.88
C GLN A 12 -9.52 30.37 18.64
N PRO A 13 -8.49 29.64 18.20
CA PRO A 13 -8.60 28.75 17.05
C PRO A 13 -9.61 27.64 17.34
N ARG A 14 -10.38 27.25 16.33
CA ARG A 14 -11.46 26.27 16.49
C ARG A 14 -10.90 24.87 16.35
N SER A 15 -11.21 23.99 17.29
CA SER A 15 -10.70 22.61 17.28
C SER A 15 -11.27 21.78 16.14
N LEU A 16 -10.41 20.95 15.56
CA LEU A 16 -10.70 19.98 14.51
C LEU A 16 -9.98 18.66 14.83
N LEU A 17 -10.69 17.54 14.86
CA LEU A 17 -10.07 16.22 14.94
C LEU A 17 -9.96 15.63 13.53
N ILE A 18 -8.78 15.13 13.16
CA ILE A 18 -8.54 14.40 11.92
C ILE A 18 -8.05 13.00 12.27
N LEU A 19 -8.87 12.00 11.98
CA LEU A 19 -8.56 10.59 12.23
C LEU A 19 -8.06 9.93 10.96
N TYR A 20 -7.06 9.06 11.09
CA TYR A 20 -6.61 8.24 9.97
C TYR A 20 -6.56 6.75 10.28
N GLY A 21 -7.16 5.97 9.38
CA GLY A 21 -6.96 4.53 9.26
C GLY A 21 -6.09 4.24 8.05
N SER A 22 -4.90 3.68 8.24
CA SER A 22 -3.94 3.46 7.15
C SER A 22 -3.08 2.22 7.35
N GLN A 23 -3.01 1.37 6.32
CA GLN A 23 -2.09 0.23 6.31
C GLN A 23 -0.70 0.59 5.77
N SER A 24 -0.66 1.34 4.67
CA SER A 24 0.56 1.68 3.93
C SER A 24 1.03 3.14 4.12
N GLY A 25 0.36 3.89 4.99
CA GLY A 25 0.68 5.29 5.33
C GLY A 25 0.06 6.35 4.42
N ASN A 26 -0.69 5.98 3.37
CA ASN A 26 -1.27 6.96 2.44
C ASN A 26 -2.33 7.86 3.12
N SER A 27 -3.27 7.26 3.87
CA SER A 27 -4.28 8.00 4.62
C SER A 27 -3.67 8.84 5.75
N GLU A 28 -2.60 8.34 6.38
CA GLU A 28 -1.82 9.08 7.38
C GLU A 28 -1.21 10.35 6.77
N GLU A 29 -0.59 10.23 5.61
CA GLU A 29 0.01 11.36 4.91
C GLU A 29 -1.03 12.43 4.53
N ILE A 30 -2.19 12.01 4.01
CA ILE A 30 -3.29 12.93 3.69
C ILE A 30 -3.81 13.63 4.95
N ALA A 31 -3.98 12.90 6.06
CA ALA A 31 -4.45 13.48 7.32
C ALA A 31 -3.45 14.51 7.88
N ILE A 32 -2.14 14.22 7.81
CA ILE A 32 -1.08 15.17 8.19
C ILE A 32 -1.10 16.40 7.28
N GLN A 33 -1.26 16.23 5.97
CA GLN A 33 -1.34 17.33 5.01
C GLN A 33 -2.57 18.20 5.27
N ALA A 34 -3.74 17.59 5.47
CA ALA A 34 -4.97 18.30 5.82
C ALA A 34 -4.83 19.06 7.15
N GLY A 35 -4.14 18.49 8.15
CA GLY A 35 -3.85 19.16 9.42
C GLY A 35 -2.93 20.37 9.27
N LYS A 36 -1.93 20.31 8.38
CA LYS A 36 -1.09 21.48 8.06
C LYS A 36 -1.91 22.56 7.35
N SER A 37 -2.71 22.18 6.35
CA SER A 37 -3.56 23.11 5.61
C SER A 37 -4.64 23.76 6.48
N SER A 38 -5.12 23.10 7.54
CA SER A 38 -6.18 23.63 8.42
C SER A 38 -5.79 24.95 9.10
N GLN A 39 -4.49 25.17 9.34
CA GLN A 39 -3.98 26.38 9.98
C GLN A 39 -4.29 27.64 9.15
N GLU A 40 -4.27 27.52 7.82
CA GLU A 40 -4.61 28.61 6.89
C GLU A 40 -6.10 29.02 6.99
N TYR A 41 -6.95 28.11 7.46
CA TYR A 41 -8.38 28.32 7.65
C TYR A 41 -8.75 28.72 9.09
N GLY A 42 -7.77 28.95 9.97
CA GLY A 42 -7.99 29.31 11.38
C GLY A 42 -8.49 28.16 12.25
N LEU A 43 -8.21 26.91 11.83
CA LEU A 43 -8.57 25.69 12.56
C LEU A 43 -7.33 25.09 13.23
N GLU A 44 -7.47 24.67 14.48
CA GLU A 44 -6.43 23.92 15.20
C GLU A 44 -6.74 22.43 15.08
N ALA A 45 -6.03 21.77 14.15
CA ALA A 45 -6.18 20.34 13.91
C ALA A 45 -5.36 19.51 14.89
N THR A 46 -6.02 18.52 15.50
CA THR A 46 -5.39 17.37 16.14
C THR A 46 -5.45 16.21 15.15
N VAL A 47 -4.30 15.75 14.67
CA VAL A 47 -4.20 14.59 13.78
C VAL A 47 -3.84 13.38 14.63
N SER A 48 -4.64 12.32 14.58
CA SER A 48 -4.45 11.13 15.41
C SER A 48 -4.71 9.85 14.63
N SER A 49 -3.90 8.84 14.91
CA SER A 49 -4.16 7.48 14.47
C SER A 49 -5.40 6.94 15.18
N MET A 50 -6.20 6.12 14.51
CA MET A 50 -7.47 5.62 15.09
C MET A 50 -7.27 4.72 16.32
N ASP A 51 -6.12 4.04 16.45
CA ASP A 51 -5.73 3.21 17.61
C ASP A 51 -5.28 4.04 18.83
N GLU A 52 -5.00 5.33 18.65
CA GLU A 52 -4.62 6.26 19.72
C GLU A 52 -5.85 6.96 20.34
N VAL A 53 -7.04 6.76 19.77
CA VAL A 53 -8.27 7.47 20.12
C VAL A 53 -9.28 6.49 20.72
N LYS A 54 -9.97 6.89 21.79
CA LYS A 54 -11.12 6.12 22.28
C LYS A 54 -12.36 6.62 21.58
N ILE A 55 -13.30 5.73 21.29
CA ILE A 55 -14.55 6.10 20.61
C ILE A 55 -15.29 7.24 21.35
N THR A 56 -15.25 7.25 22.68
CA THR A 56 -15.86 8.29 23.52
C THR A 56 -15.24 9.67 23.35
N ASP A 57 -14.00 9.77 22.89
CA ASP A 57 -13.31 11.05 22.71
C ASP A 57 -13.96 11.87 21.58
N LEU A 58 -14.65 11.21 20.63
CA LEU A 58 -15.44 11.88 19.59
C LEU A 58 -16.49 12.86 20.15
N LEU A 59 -16.97 12.62 21.38
CA LEU A 59 -17.95 13.49 22.04
C LEU A 59 -17.38 14.87 22.43
N ASN A 60 -16.05 15.00 22.47
CA ASN A 60 -15.37 16.25 22.84
C ASN A 60 -15.16 17.17 21.62
N TYR A 61 -15.49 16.72 20.41
CA TYR A 61 -15.20 17.44 19.19
C TYR A 61 -16.47 17.80 18.42
N ASN A 62 -16.56 19.06 17.99
CA ASN A 62 -17.65 19.52 17.11
C ASN A 62 -17.36 19.26 15.62
N ARG A 63 -16.10 18.98 15.27
CA ARG A 63 -15.60 18.83 13.90
C ARG A 63 -14.67 17.62 13.84
N VAL A 64 -15.03 16.65 13.00
CA VAL A 64 -14.26 15.41 12.82
C VAL A 64 -14.09 15.14 11.32
N LEU A 65 -12.86 14.92 10.88
CA LEU A 65 -12.55 14.42 9.55
C LEU A 65 -11.98 13.01 9.65
N ILE A 66 -12.32 12.17 8.70
CA ILE A 66 -11.87 10.78 8.65
C ILE A 66 -11.19 10.53 7.31
N CYS A 67 -9.93 10.09 7.35
CA CYS A 67 -9.17 9.62 6.19
C CYS A 67 -8.90 8.13 6.38
N CYS A 68 -9.68 7.25 5.73
CA CYS A 68 -9.59 5.81 5.98
C CYS A 68 -9.36 5.02 4.69
N SER A 69 -8.29 4.21 4.67
CA SER A 69 -8.09 3.23 3.60
C SER A 69 -8.92 1.99 3.85
N THR A 70 -9.26 1.24 2.81
CA THR A 70 -9.82 -0.10 2.93
C THR A 70 -8.73 -1.13 2.70
N TRP A 71 -8.67 -2.16 3.53
CA TRP A 71 -7.68 -3.25 3.42
C TRP A 71 -8.36 -4.60 3.14
N GLY A 72 -7.61 -5.55 2.58
CA GLY A 72 -8.12 -6.89 2.25
C GLY A 72 -9.40 -6.87 1.43
N ASP A 73 -10.41 -7.61 1.88
CA ASP A 73 -11.74 -7.71 1.27
C ASP A 73 -12.75 -6.78 1.95
N GLY A 74 -12.47 -5.48 1.98
CA GLY A 74 -13.39 -4.49 2.54
C GLY A 74 -13.20 -4.22 4.03
N GLU A 75 -12.09 -4.66 4.60
CA GLU A 75 -11.79 -4.58 6.03
C GLU A 75 -11.24 -3.20 6.42
N GLN A 76 -11.35 -2.89 7.71
CA GLN A 76 -10.69 -1.74 8.31
C GLN A 76 -9.17 -1.97 8.31
N PRO A 77 -8.34 -0.92 8.16
CA PRO A 77 -6.90 -1.02 8.41
C PRO A 77 -6.61 -1.44 9.85
N ASP A 78 -5.46 -2.06 10.09
CA ASP A 78 -5.10 -2.60 11.41
C ASP A 78 -5.21 -1.54 12.52
N ASN A 79 -4.77 -0.30 12.23
CA ASN A 79 -4.81 0.81 13.18
C ASN A 79 -6.21 1.43 13.38
N ALA A 80 -7.25 0.95 12.68
CA ALA A 80 -8.63 1.43 12.76
C ALA A 80 -9.63 0.39 13.30
N GLU A 81 -9.23 -0.88 13.32
CA GLU A 81 -10.13 -2.00 13.60
C GLU A 81 -10.72 -1.95 15.02
N ASP A 82 -9.89 -1.69 16.05
CA ASP A 82 -10.36 -1.62 17.44
C ASP A 82 -11.34 -0.46 17.67
N LEU A 83 -11.10 0.68 17.01
CA LEU A 83 -12.00 1.83 17.09
C LEU A 83 -13.34 1.52 16.40
N TRP A 84 -13.31 0.78 15.28
CA TRP A 84 -14.50 0.35 14.55
C TRP A 84 -15.33 -0.68 15.33
N GLU A 85 -14.69 -1.64 15.98
CA GLU A 85 -15.38 -2.57 16.89
C GLU A 85 -16.04 -1.82 18.05
N ALA A 86 -15.34 -0.87 18.66
CA ALA A 86 -15.87 -0.03 19.74
C ALA A 86 -17.04 0.87 19.27
N ALA A 87 -16.99 1.34 18.02
CA ALA A 87 -18.06 2.10 17.37
C ALA A 87 -19.35 1.28 17.21
N ASN A 88 -19.21 -0.01 16.88
CA ASN A 88 -20.33 -0.94 16.72
C ASN A 88 -20.81 -1.58 18.03
N GLY A 89 -20.06 -1.47 19.12
CA GLY A 89 -20.41 -1.99 20.45
C GLY A 89 -21.47 -1.19 21.24
N ASP A 90 -22.27 -0.34 20.60
CA ASP A 90 -23.28 0.54 21.23
C ASP A 90 -22.74 1.54 22.29
N THR A 91 -21.44 1.85 22.27
CA THR A 91 -20.79 2.74 23.23
C THR A 91 -21.31 4.19 23.17
N ILE A 92 -21.75 4.64 21.99
CA ILE A 92 -22.27 6.00 21.75
C ILE A 92 -23.73 5.94 21.32
N GLU A 93 -24.59 6.63 22.07
CA GLU A 93 -26.01 6.77 21.77
C GLU A 93 -26.28 7.83 20.69
N SER A 94 -25.51 8.95 20.67
CA SER A 94 -25.68 10.02 19.68
C SER A 94 -24.45 10.91 19.53
N LEU A 95 -24.23 11.40 18.30
CA LEU A 95 -23.24 12.40 17.91
C LEU A 95 -23.91 13.70 17.40
N ASN A 96 -25.08 14.04 17.93
CA ASN A 96 -25.80 15.26 17.55
C ASN A 96 -24.93 16.51 17.79
N GLY A 97 -24.71 17.30 16.75
CA GLY A 97 -23.89 18.52 16.78
C GLY A 97 -22.45 18.31 16.31
N VAL A 98 -22.00 17.06 16.15
CA VAL A 98 -20.73 16.75 15.48
C VAL A 98 -20.90 16.94 13.98
N HIS A 99 -19.94 17.62 13.35
CA HIS A 99 -19.89 17.82 11.91
C HIS A 99 -18.78 16.95 11.34
N PHE A 100 -19.08 16.18 10.29
CA PHE A 100 -18.12 15.24 9.73
C PHE A 100 -18.08 15.20 8.20
N SER A 101 -16.97 14.70 7.68
CA SER A 101 -16.83 14.23 6.31
C SER A 101 -15.75 13.14 6.26
N VAL A 102 -15.89 12.23 5.30
CA VAL A 102 -15.00 11.07 5.13
C VAL A 102 -14.33 11.15 3.77
N LEU A 103 -13.02 10.94 3.78
CA LEU A 103 -12.22 10.60 2.61
C LEU A 103 -11.87 9.11 2.68
N ALA A 104 -12.41 8.34 1.75
CA ALA A 104 -12.17 6.91 1.67
C ALA A 104 -11.09 6.63 0.62
N LEU A 105 -10.08 5.84 0.96
CA LEU A 105 -9.09 5.35 0.02
C LEU A 105 -9.38 3.87 -0.26
N GLY A 106 -9.44 3.51 -1.53
CA GLY A 106 -9.63 2.14 -1.96
C GLY A 106 -9.01 1.90 -3.32
N ASP A 107 -9.30 0.74 -3.88
CA ASP A 107 -8.88 0.37 -5.22
C ASP A 107 -10.07 -0.29 -5.92
N THR A 108 -10.51 0.27 -7.05
CA THR A 108 -11.72 -0.20 -7.76
C THR A 108 -11.58 -1.62 -8.32
N SER A 109 -10.36 -2.18 -8.31
CA SER A 109 -10.13 -3.57 -8.64
C SER A 109 -10.59 -4.55 -7.55
N TYR A 110 -10.86 -4.09 -6.31
CA TYR A 110 -11.54 -4.85 -5.25
C TYR A 110 -13.06 -4.69 -5.34
N GLU A 111 -13.80 -5.75 -5.01
CA GLU A 111 -15.27 -5.75 -4.98
C GLU A 111 -15.81 -4.76 -3.93
N LEU A 112 -15.19 -4.73 -2.75
CA LEU A 112 -15.57 -3.88 -1.63
C LEU A 112 -14.77 -2.56 -1.66
N PHE A 113 -14.85 -1.86 -2.81
CA PHE A 113 -14.19 -0.58 -3.04
C PHE A 113 -14.58 0.46 -1.98
N CYS A 114 -13.60 1.03 -1.27
CA CYS A 114 -13.80 2.05 -0.23
C CYS A 114 -14.74 1.63 0.92
N GLU A 115 -14.91 0.32 1.18
CA GLU A 115 -15.88 -0.19 2.15
C GLU A 115 -15.65 0.35 3.56
N SER A 116 -14.41 0.38 4.06
CA SER A 116 -14.12 0.92 5.39
C SER A 116 -14.52 2.39 5.53
N GLY A 117 -14.30 3.21 4.50
CA GLY A 117 -14.73 4.61 4.49
C GLY A 117 -16.25 4.77 4.39
N LYS A 118 -16.92 3.90 3.62
CA LYS A 118 -18.39 3.83 3.55
C LYS A 118 -18.99 3.47 4.90
N GLU A 119 -18.38 2.51 5.59
CA GLU A 119 -18.76 2.06 6.92
C GLU A 119 -18.71 3.19 7.95
N TRP A 120 -17.57 3.91 8.04
CA TRP A 120 -17.45 5.07 8.91
C TRP A 120 -18.47 6.15 8.61
N ASP A 121 -18.64 6.47 7.33
CA ASP A 121 -19.55 7.49 6.88
C ASP A 121 -21.03 7.18 7.22
N ASN A 122 -21.45 5.94 7.00
CA ASN A 122 -22.78 5.45 7.39
C ASN A 122 -22.94 5.42 8.91
N TRP A 123 -21.90 5.05 9.66
CA TRP A 123 -21.95 5.00 11.12
C TRP A 123 -22.16 6.39 11.72
N PHE A 124 -21.39 7.40 11.30
CA PHE A 124 -21.56 8.78 11.77
C PHE A 124 -22.97 9.32 11.47
N GLU A 125 -23.49 9.04 10.26
CA GLU A 125 -24.86 9.41 9.89
C GLU A 125 -25.90 8.71 10.77
N SER A 126 -25.72 7.41 11.04
CA SER A 126 -26.63 6.63 11.91
C SER A 126 -26.69 7.16 13.35
N LYS A 127 -25.61 7.81 13.83
CA LYS A 127 -25.52 8.41 15.17
C LYS A 127 -25.99 9.87 15.22
N GLY A 128 -26.44 10.44 14.10
CA GLY A 128 -27.01 11.79 14.02
C GLY A 128 -25.98 12.92 13.84
N ALA A 129 -24.76 12.59 13.41
CA ALA A 129 -23.78 13.61 13.04
C ALA A 129 -24.16 14.31 11.72
N ASN A 130 -23.73 15.56 11.57
CA ASN A 130 -24.02 16.39 10.39
C ASN A 130 -22.93 16.18 9.32
N ARG A 131 -23.28 15.51 8.22
CA ARG A 131 -22.42 15.39 7.04
C ARG A 131 -22.29 16.75 6.34
N ILE A 132 -21.11 17.36 6.37
CA ILE A 132 -20.88 18.70 5.80
C ILE A 132 -20.41 18.70 4.35
N HIS A 133 -19.87 17.58 3.89
CA HIS A 133 -19.45 17.33 2.52
C HIS A 133 -19.62 15.84 2.25
N GLU A 134 -20.08 15.49 1.04
CA GLU A 134 -20.23 14.10 0.63
C GLU A 134 -18.90 13.34 0.75
N ARG A 135 -19.00 12.05 1.08
CA ARG A 135 -17.82 11.18 1.12
C ARG A 135 -17.19 11.14 -0.26
N VAL A 136 -15.87 11.24 -0.31
CA VAL A 136 -15.10 11.08 -1.54
C VAL A 136 -14.43 9.71 -1.50
N ASP A 137 -14.75 8.88 -2.50
CA ASP A 137 -14.20 7.54 -2.67
C ASP A 137 -13.04 7.62 -3.68
N CYS A 138 -11.80 7.57 -3.17
CA CYS A 138 -10.58 7.65 -3.96
C CYS A 138 -10.13 6.26 -4.43
N ASP A 139 -9.71 6.18 -5.69
CA ASP A 139 -9.02 5.02 -6.26
C ASP A 139 -7.49 5.15 -6.05
N VAL A 140 -6.68 4.31 -6.72
CA VAL A 140 -5.20 4.33 -6.63
C VAL A 140 -4.60 5.72 -6.90
N ASP A 141 -5.20 6.50 -7.80
CA ASP A 141 -4.82 7.89 -8.09
C ASP A 141 -5.56 8.88 -7.17
N TYR A 142 -5.29 8.77 -5.87
CA TYR A 142 -6.06 9.46 -4.83
C TYR A 142 -5.68 10.93 -4.63
N GLU A 143 -4.51 11.39 -5.12
CA GLU A 143 -3.93 12.67 -4.71
C GLU A 143 -4.79 13.86 -5.11
N ALA A 144 -5.24 13.91 -6.37
CA ALA A 144 -6.13 14.97 -6.86
C ALA A 144 -7.48 15.01 -6.13
N PRO A 145 -8.27 13.90 -6.06
CA PRO A 145 -9.55 13.92 -5.35
C PRO A 145 -9.38 14.18 -3.84
N ALA A 146 -8.29 13.71 -3.21
CA ALA A 146 -8.00 14.01 -1.81
C ALA A 146 -7.72 15.49 -1.57
N GLN A 147 -6.99 16.15 -2.46
CA GLN A 147 -6.70 17.57 -2.35
C GLN A 147 -7.94 18.44 -2.57
N GLU A 148 -8.78 18.09 -3.56
CA GLU A 148 -10.06 18.77 -3.81
C GLU A 148 -11.01 18.65 -2.61
N TRP A 149 -11.10 17.45 -2.04
CA TRP A 149 -11.85 17.19 -0.82
C TRP A 149 -11.32 18.04 0.34
N THR A 150 -10.01 18.00 0.61
CA THR A 150 -9.35 18.74 1.71
C THR A 150 -9.66 20.24 1.63
N ASN A 151 -9.50 20.84 0.46
CA ASN A 151 -9.76 22.27 0.24
C ASN A 151 -11.23 22.63 0.49
N SER A 152 -12.15 21.72 0.10
CA SER A 152 -13.59 21.92 0.25
C SER A 152 -14.03 21.78 1.70
N VAL A 153 -13.59 20.73 2.41
CA VAL A 153 -14.00 20.47 3.78
C VAL A 153 -13.44 21.48 4.77
N LEU A 154 -12.17 21.89 4.66
CA LEU A 154 -11.58 22.89 5.55
C LEU A 154 -12.28 24.26 5.42
N LYS A 155 -12.66 24.63 4.20
CA LYS A 155 -13.43 25.85 3.93
C LYS A 155 -14.82 25.80 4.58
N ILE A 156 -15.49 24.64 4.59
CA ILE A 156 -16.80 24.49 5.22
C ILE A 156 -16.65 24.43 6.74
N MET A 157 -15.68 23.66 7.27
CA MET A 157 -15.40 23.51 8.70
C MET A 157 -15.08 24.83 9.39
N SER A 158 -14.37 25.73 8.72
CA SER A 158 -14.08 27.09 9.21
C SER A 158 -15.30 28.01 9.27
N GLN A 159 -16.42 27.66 8.64
CA GLN A 159 -17.67 28.44 8.70
C GLN A 159 -18.60 27.95 9.82
N ILE A 160 -18.33 26.80 10.41
CA ILE A 160 -19.15 26.24 11.50
C ILE A 160 -18.85 27.03 12.77
N GLU A 161 -19.87 27.63 13.37
CA GLU A 161 -19.77 28.31 14.66
C GLU A 161 -19.80 27.29 15.80
N ASP A 162 -18.96 27.51 16.81
CA ASP A 162 -19.04 26.72 18.05
C ASP A 162 -20.31 27.12 18.83
N PRO A 163 -20.94 26.18 19.56
CA PRO A 163 -22.02 26.52 20.46
C PRO A 163 -21.55 27.62 21.44
N PRO A 164 -22.40 28.58 21.83
CA PRO A 164 -22.02 29.59 22.79
C PRO A 164 -21.57 28.92 24.10
N GLN A 165 -20.30 29.10 24.46
CA GLN A 165 -19.77 28.69 25.75
C GLN A 165 -20.60 29.37 26.85
N ALA A 166 -21.14 28.59 27.78
CA ALA A 166 -21.59 29.14 29.04
C ALA A 166 -20.37 29.71 29.76
N GLU A 167 -20.38 31.02 30.05
CA GLU A 167 -19.43 31.65 30.96
C GLU A 167 -19.54 30.94 32.31
N ASP A 168 -18.60 30.04 32.62
CA ASP A 168 -18.42 29.55 33.98
C ASP A 168 -17.34 30.39 34.66
N ASP A 169 -17.84 31.37 35.38
CA ASP A 169 -17.14 32.33 36.21
C ASP A 169 -16.82 31.63 37.54
N SER A 170 -15.73 30.85 37.62
CA SER A 170 -15.17 30.42 38.91
C SER A 170 -13.65 30.19 38.90
N ALA A 171 -12.96 31.26 39.31
CA ALA A 171 -11.83 31.33 40.25
C ALA A 171 -10.68 30.30 40.17
N GLU A 172 -9.49 30.85 39.87
CA GLU A 172 -8.17 30.55 40.44
C GLU A 172 -7.97 29.18 41.12
N ASN A 173 -7.14 28.33 40.50
CA ASN A 173 -6.13 27.57 41.23
C ASN A 173 -4.91 27.32 40.34
N ASP A 174 -3.75 27.66 40.90
CA ASP A 174 -2.40 27.52 40.34
C ASP A 174 -2.14 26.13 39.76
N SER A 175 -1.73 26.07 38.49
CA SER A 175 -1.07 24.90 37.91
C SER A 175 0.42 24.96 38.19
N GLU A 176 0.84 24.35 39.30
CA GLU A 176 2.25 24.00 39.50
C GLU A 176 2.69 23.00 38.43
N ALA A 177 3.71 23.39 37.67
CA ALA A 177 4.41 22.55 36.72
C ALA A 177 5.11 21.39 37.44
N LEU A 178 4.65 20.16 37.22
CA LEU A 178 5.36 18.95 37.59
C LEU A 178 6.34 18.57 36.48
N THR A 179 7.59 18.94 36.72
CA THR A 179 8.78 18.38 36.08
C THR A 179 8.97 16.95 36.58
N ILE A 180 9.01 15.97 35.67
CA ILE A 180 9.35 14.59 36.00
C ILE A 180 10.87 14.45 35.83
N GLU A 181 11.59 14.41 36.96
CA GLU A 181 12.99 13.98 37.02
C GLU A 181 13.05 12.45 36.98
N VAL A 182 13.81 11.92 36.02
CA VAL A 182 14.19 10.51 35.95
C VAL A 182 15.13 10.20 37.10
N THR A 183 14.70 9.36 38.04
CA THR A 183 15.55 8.76 39.06
C THR A 183 15.69 7.26 38.79
N VAL A 184 16.95 6.85 38.62
CA VAL A 184 17.39 5.46 38.44
C VAL A 184 17.65 4.88 39.82
N GLU A 185 16.87 3.89 40.25
CA GLU A 185 17.27 3.01 41.36
C GLU A 185 16.99 1.54 41.02
N ASN A 186 18.07 0.77 41.05
CA ASN A 186 18.07 -0.69 41.07
C ASN A 186 17.49 -1.21 42.39
N GLU A 187 16.70 -2.28 42.36
CA GLU A 187 17.07 -3.57 42.98
C GLU A 187 15.95 -4.64 42.82
N ASN A 188 16.40 -5.80 42.33
CA ASN A 188 15.88 -7.16 42.41
C ASN A 188 14.55 -7.44 43.14
N SER A 189 13.62 -8.06 42.39
CA SER A 189 12.89 -9.24 42.88
C SER A 189 12.45 -10.12 41.71
N ASP A 190 12.89 -11.38 41.73
CA ASP A 190 12.45 -12.48 40.88
C ASP A 190 10.92 -12.56 40.81
N MET A 191 10.36 -12.33 39.62
CA MET A 191 9.08 -12.87 39.18
C MET A 191 9.11 -12.97 37.65
N GLN A 192 8.81 -14.16 37.14
CA GLN A 192 8.75 -14.46 35.71
C GLN A 192 7.79 -13.49 35.02
N VAL A 193 8.34 -12.66 34.13
CA VAL A 193 7.59 -11.75 33.26
C VAL A 193 7.36 -12.50 31.95
N GLU A 194 6.09 -12.77 31.64
CA GLU A 194 5.65 -13.07 30.27
C GLU A 194 6.02 -11.87 29.40
N THR A 195 7.00 -12.05 28.52
CA THR A 195 7.46 -11.02 27.59
C THR A 195 6.49 -10.93 26.43
N SER A 196 5.47 -10.08 26.54
CA SER A 196 4.79 -9.53 25.36
C SER A 196 5.83 -8.73 24.56
N SER A 197 6.06 -9.07 23.29
CA SER A 197 7.09 -8.43 22.46
C SER A 197 6.84 -6.93 22.24
N SER A 198 7.90 -6.13 22.30
CA SER A 198 7.89 -4.68 22.05
C SER A 198 8.15 -4.30 20.59
N PHE A 199 8.18 -5.29 19.68
CA PHE A 199 8.56 -5.09 18.29
C PHE A 199 7.32 -4.78 17.44
N THR A 200 7.41 -3.71 16.67
CA THR A 200 6.32 -3.20 15.83
C THR A 200 6.88 -2.72 14.50
N MET A 201 6.03 -2.28 13.56
CA MET A 201 6.50 -1.64 12.33
C MET A 201 7.44 -0.45 12.61
N LYS A 202 7.19 0.33 13.67
CA LYS A 202 8.03 1.49 14.06
C LYS A 202 9.33 1.07 14.78
N ASN A 203 9.36 -0.13 15.35
CA ASN A 203 10.50 -0.72 16.04
C ASN A 203 10.69 -2.19 15.60
N PRO A 204 11.17 -2.44 14.38
CA PRO A 204 11.26 -3.79 13.83
C PRO A 204 12.34 -4.63 14.53
N TYR A 205 12.12 -5.93 14.61
CA TYR A 205 13.08 -6.90 15.11
C TYR A 205 14.14 -7.21 14.06
N LEU A 206 15.41 -7.23 14.44
CA LEU A 206 16.51 -7.63 13.55
C LEU A 206 16.65 -9.15 13.56
N SER A 207 16.03 -9.81 12.58
CA SER A 207 16.03 -11.26 12.43
C SER A 207 17.17 -11.74 11.54
N ASN A 208 17.81 -12.85 11.89
CA ASN A 208 18.75 -13.53 11.00
C ASN A 208 18.01 -14.32 9.92
N ILE A 209 18.60 -14.43 8.72
CA ILE A 209 18.15 -15.39 7.70
C ILE A 209 18.94 -16.70 7.87
N ASN A 210 18.25 -17.75 8.30
CA ASN A 210 18.85 -19.05 8.59
C ASN A 210 18.87 -19.98 7.38
N VAL A 211 17.92 -19.81 6.45
CA VAL A 211 17.80 -20.66 5.26
C VAL A 211 17.36 -19.79 4.08
N ASN A 212 18.00 -19.96 2.92
CA ASN A 212 17.59 -19.31 1.67
C ASN A 212 17.93 -20.18 0.45
N TYR A 213 16.95 -20.92 -0.08
CA TYR A 213 17.15 -21.79 -1.25
C TYR A 213 16.06 -21.65 -2.29
N VAL A 214 16.41 -21.97 -3.54
CA VAL A 214 15.49 -21.95 -4.69
C VAL A 214 14.59 -23.18 -4.68
N LEU A 215 13.28 -22.97 -4.72
CA LEU A 215 12.25 -24.02 -4.78
C LEU A 215 12.04 -24.57 -6.20
N ASN A 216 12.43 -23.81 -7.21
CA ASN A 216 12.23 -24.21 -8.59
C ASN A 216 13.15 -25.37 -9.02
N GLY A 217 12.61 -26.22 -9.87
CA GLY A 217 13.36 -27.28 -10.54
C GLY A 217 14.35 -26.75 -11.57
N LYS A 218 15.29 -27.61 -11.95
CA LYS A 218 16.36 -27.27 -12.88
C LYS A 218 15.83 -26.81 -14.23
N GLY A 219 16.25 -25.63 -14.67
CA GLY A 219 15.87 -25.06 -15.97
C GLY A 219 14.57 -24.26 -15.95
N SER A 220 13.97 -24.05 -14.78
CA SER A 220 12.90 -23.06 -14.62
C SER A 220 13.37 -21.66 -15.04
N LEU A 221 12.45 -20.92 -15.63
CA LEU A 221 12.62 -19.51 -15.96
C LEU A 221 12.11 -18.58 -14.83
N LYS A 222 11.58 -19.15 -13.75
CA LYS A 222 11.21 -18.43 -12.52
C LYS A 222 12.27 -18.70 -11.46
N GLU A 223 12.33 -17.78 -10.51
CA GLU A 223 13.07 -17.97 -9.28
C GLU A 223 12.13 -17.68 -8.12
N THR A 224 11.83 -18.70 -7.34
CA THR A 224 11.00 -18.68 -6.15
C THR A 224 11.82 -19.31 -5.06
N ARG A 225 11.91 -18.64 -3.91
CA ARG A 225 12.77 -19.08 -2.82
C ARG A 225 11.98 -19.37 -1.56
N HIS A 226 12.44 -20.37 -0.82
CA HIS A 226 12.08 -20.58 0.56
C HIS A 226 13.08 -19.82 1.43
N ILE A 227 12.57 -18.93 2.29
CA ILE A 227 13.41 -18.08 3.13
C ILE A 227 12.95 -18.23 4.58
N VAL A 228 13.87 -18.50 5.50
CA VAL A 228 13.57 -18.70 6.92
C VAL A 228 14.25 -17.65 7.77
N PHE A 229 13.44 -16.98 8.60
CA PHE A 229 13.83 -15.97 9.57
C PHE A 229 13.85 -16.59 10.98
N ASP A 230 14.91 -16.29 11.73
CA ASP A 230 15.06 -16.69 13.13
C ASP A 230 14.39 -15.69 14.07
N LEU A 231 13.45 -16.16 14.90
CA LEU A 231 12.81 -15.31 15.91
C LEU A 231 13.64 -15.21 17.19
N GLY A 232 14.59 -16.12 17.43
CA GLY A 232 15.42 -16.14 18.64
C GLY A 232 14.62 -15.93 19.94
N ASP A 233 15.15 -15.10 20.83
CA ASP A 233 14.48 -14.70 22.08
C ASP A 233 13.62 -13.42 21.92
N SER A 234 13.11 -13.13 20.71
CA SER A 234 12.38 -11.89 20.43
C SER A 234 11.03 -11.78 21.15
N GLY A 235 10.43 -12.91 21.53
CA GLY A 235 9.04 -12.97 22.01
C GLY A 235 8.00 -12.60 20.95
N LEU A 236 8.38 -12.57 19.65
CA LEU A 236 7.43 -12.41 18.56
C LEU A 236 6.57 -13.66 18.45
N GLU A 237 5.25 -13.46 18.45
CA GLU A 237 4.26 -14.49 18.25
C GLU A 237 3.52 -14.24 16.94
N TYR A 238 3.10 -15.30 16.28
CA TYR A 238 2.30 -15.26 15.06
C TYR A 238 1.42 -16.51 15.01
N LYS A 239 0.41 -16.49 14.14
CA LYS A 239 -0.42 -17.66 13.80
C LYS A 239 -0.38 -17.93 12.31
N ALA A 240 -0.75 -19.15 11.93
CA ALA A 240 -0.90 -19.50 10.52
C ALA A 240 -1.95 -18.57 9.86
N GLY A 241 -1.54 -17.87 8.79
CA GLY A 241 -2.35 -16.86 8.11
C GLY A 241 -1.82 -15.43 8.27
N ASP A 242 -1.01 -15.16 9.29
CA ASP A 242 -0.39 -13.84 9.47
C ASP A 242 0.63 -13.54 8.35
N ALA A 243 1.00 -12.26 8.22
CA ALA A 243 2.04 -11.81 7.31
C ALA A 243 3.29 -11.32 8.07
N LEU A 244 4.46 -11.48 7.45
CA LEU A 244 5.70 -10.89 7.92
C LEU A 244 6.02 -9.65 7.10
N GLY A 245 6.15 -8.50 7.76
CA GLY A 245 6.67 -7.29 7.17
C GLY A 245 8.20 -7.29 7.16
N VAL A 246 8.79 -7.03 5.99
CA VAL A 246 10.23 -7.03 5.77
C VAL A 246 10.67 -5.66 5.28
N PHE A 247 11.62 -5.03 6.00
CA PHE A 247 12.25 -3.78 5.56
C PHE A 247 13.46 -4.06 4.65
N PRO A 248 13.42 -3.65 3.38
CA PRO A 248 14.57 -3.76 2.50
C PRO A 248 15.56 -2.61 2.71
N THR A 249 16.71 -2.71 2.04
CA THR A 249 17.59 -1.57 1.75
C THR A 249 17.67 -1.36 0.25
N CYS A 250 17.90 -0.15 -0.23
CA CYS A 250 18.12 0.12 -1.65
C CYS A 250 19.43 -0.52 -2.14
N PRO A 251 19.54 -0.94 -3.42
CA PRO A 251 20.79 -1.47 -3.95
C PRO A 251 21.90 -0.41 -3.84
N PRO A 252 23.07 -0.72 -3.23
CA PRO A 252 24.15 0.25 -3.06
C PRO A 252 24.62 0.85 -4.39
N ASP A 253 24.72 0.03 -5.43
CA ASP A 253 25.12 0.50 -6.76
C ASP A 253 24.10 1.50 -7.34
N LEU A 254 22.79 1.26 -7.12
CA LEU A 254 21.76 2.20 -7.56
C LEU A 254 21.85 3.52 -6.79
N VAL A 255 22.06 3.46 -5.46
CA VAL A 255 22.27 4.65 -4.62
C VAL A 255 23.46 5.47 -5.12
N ASP A 256 24.60 4.80 -5.35
CA ASP A 256 25.84 5.46 -5.77
C ASP A 256 25.67 6.09 -7.17
N LEU A 257 24.99 5.41 -8.10
CA LEU A 257 24.64 5.97 -9.42
C LEU A 257 23.69 7.17 -9.30
N THR A 258 22.66 7.12 -8.45
CA THR A 258 21.74 8.23 -8.25
C THR A 258 22.47 9.46 -7.71
N ILE A 259 23.34 9.29 -6.72
CA ILE A 259 24.16 10.39 -6.16
C ILE A 259 25.08 10.98 -7.23
N GLU A 260 25.73 10.13 -8.03
CA GLU A 260 26.57 10.57 -9.15
C GLU A 260 25.78 11.43 -10.15
N ARG A 261 24.55 11.03 -10.49
CA ARG A 261 23.67 11.78 -11.40
C ARG A 261 23.14 13.08 -10.82
N LEU A 262 22.86 13.13 -9.52
CA LEU A 262 22.49 14.36 -8.82
C LEU A 262 23.66 15.36 -8.73
N GLY A 263 24.90 14.87 -8.76
CA GLY A 263 26.09 15.71 -8.61
C GLY A 263 26.30 16.24 -7.19
N CYS A 264 25.63 15.65 -6.20
CA CYS A 264 25.78 15.98 -4.78
C CYS A 264 26.89 15.15 -4.10
N PRO A 265 27.58 15.66 -3.08
CA PRO A 265 28.46 14.86 -2.23
C PRO A 265 27.68 13.76 -1.48
N PRO A 266 28.19 12.52 -1.42
CA PRO A 266 27.51 11.42 -0.74
C PRO A 266 27.40 11.60 0.78
N ASP A 267 28.30 12.40 1.37
CA ASP A 267 28.38 12.76 2.77
C ASP A 267 27.69 14.09 3.11
N GLU A 268 26.97 14.70 2.15
CA GLU A 268 26.13 15.85 2.41
C GLU A 268 25.05 15.49 3.45
N MET A 269 24.89 16.34 4.47
CA MET A 269 23.90 16.10 5.52
C MET A 269 22.50 16.50 5.03
N VAL A 270 21.55 15.60 5.23
CA VAL A 270 20.13 15.78 4.93
C VAL A 270 19.30 15.41 6.15
N VAL A 271 18.08 15.94 6.23
CA VAL A 271 17.12 15.65 7.30
C VAL A 271 15.98 14.82 6.72
N VAL A 272 15.75 13.64 7.29
CA VAL A 272 14.60 12.78 6.97
C VAL A 272 13.77 12.60 8.23
N LYS A 273 12.53 13.11 8.25
CA LYS A 273 11.62 13.03 9.41
C LYS A 273 12.31 13.45 10.72
N ASP A 274 12.93 14.62 10.72
CA ASP A 274 13.67 15.21 11.85
C ASP A 274 14.94 14.47 12.29
N VAL A 275 15.41 13.48 11.52
CA VAL A 275 16.68 12.78 11.75
C VAL A 275 17.71 13.24 10.73
N GLU A 276 18.81 13.81 11.22
CA GLU A 276 19.95 14.20 10.39
C GLU A 276 20.79 12.95 10.03
N MET A 277 21.09 12.75 8.75
CA MET A 277 21.91 11.64 8.25
C MET A 277 22.60 12.04 6.95
N THR A 278 23.53 11.22 6.47
CA THR A 278 24.16 11.48 5.16
C THR A 278 23.18 11.20 4.01
N LEU A 279 23.33 11.90 2.88
CA LEU A 279 22.56 11.65 1.66
C LEU A 279 22.60 10.17 1.29
N ARG A 280 23.77 9.55 1.35
CA ARG A 280 23.92 8.12 1.04
C ARG A 280 23.11 7.22 1.98
N GLU A 281 23.07 7.50 3.29
CA GLU A 281 22.27 6.72 4.25
C GLU A 281 20.76 6.94 4.05
N ALA A 282 20.34 8.16 3.75
CA ALA A 282 18.95 8.48 3.43
C ALA A 282 18.46 7.67 2.23
N LEU A 283 19.20 7.71 1.11
CA LEU A 283 18.85 6.97 -0.10
C LEU A 283 18.93 5.45 0.07
N LEU A 284 19.82 4.96 0.94
CA LEU A 284 19.98 3.53 1.19
C LEU A 284 18.85 2.94 2.05
N THR A 285 18.35 3.71 3.03
CA THR A 285 17.51 3.14 4.12
C THR A 285 16.16 3.83 4.31
N LYS A 286 15.95 5.02 3.74
CA LYS A 286 14.74 5.83 3.99
C LYS A 286 14.01 6.28 2.73
N SER A 287 14.65 6.29 1.57
CA SER A 287 14.04 6.77 0.32
C SER A 287 13.76 5.62 -0.67
N GLU A 288 12.60 5.67 -1.31
CA GLU A 288 12.22 4.76 -2.38
C GLU A 288 12.80 5.24 -3.72
N ILE A 289 14.01 4.79 -4.04
CA ILE A 289 14.69 5.18 -5.30
C ILE A 289 14.63 4.12 -6.40
N HIS A 290 13.96 2.99 -6.15
CA HIS A 290 13.92 1.86 -7.08
C HIS A 290 12.95 2.05 -8.26
N ARG A 291 12.02 3.00 -8.14
CA ARG A 291 11.03 3.36 -9.16
C ARG A 291 10.66 4.83 -8.96
N VAL A 292 10.52 5.58 -10.05
CA VAL A 292 10.10 6.99 -9.98
C VAL A 292 8.63 7.07 -9.55
N SER A 293 8.28 8.06 -8.73
CA SER A 293 6.90 8.33 -8.34
C SER A 293 6.25 9.44 -9.17
N LYS A 294 4.91 9.35 -9.34
CA LYS A 294 4.11 10.41 -9.99
C LYS A 294 4.28 11.75 -9.28
N ARG A 295 4.23 11.71 -7.94
CA ARG A 295 4.43 12.86 -7.06
C ARG A 295 5.74 13.58 -7.36
N PHE A 296 6.83 12.83 -7.51
CA PHE A 296 8.12 13.42 -7.82
C PHE A 296 8.08 14.17 -9.16
N ILE A 297 7.60 13.54 -10.24
CA ILE A 297 7.55 14.14 -11.59
C ILE A 297 6.66 15.39 -11.60
N GLN A 298 5.48 15.33 -10.97
CA GLN A 298 4.58 16.48 -10.86
C GLN A 298 5.22 17.62 -10.05
N GLY A 299 5.98 17.26 -9.00
CA GLY A 299 6.75 18.19 -8.16
C GLY A 299 7.88 18.92 -8.90
N LEU A 300 8.30 18.48 -10.09
CA LEU A 300 9.34 19.15 -10.88
C LEU A 300 8.89 20.45 -11.56
N SER A 301 7.60 20.81 -11.49
CA SER A 301 7.08 22.05 -12.09
C SER A 301 7.95 23.31 -11.85
N PRO A 302 8.50 23.57 -10.65
CA PRO A 302 9.33 24.76 -10.42
C PRO A 302 10.65 24.79 -11.20
N HIS A 303 11.17 23.63 -11.62
CA HIS A 303 12.39 23.50 -12.41
C HIS A 303 12.17 23.80 -13.89
N PHE A 304 10.91 23.75 -14.31
CA PHE A 304 10.49 24.03 -15.67
C PHE A 304 9.87 25.43 -15.73
N SER A 305 10.67 26.43 -16.12
CA SER A 305 10.13 27.77 -16.33
C SER A 305 9.44 27.87 -17.68
N GLU A 306 8.28 28.56 -17.75
CA GLU A 306 7.69 29.06 -19.03
C GLU A 306 8.62 30.03 -19.80
N SER A 307 9.81 30.29 -19.26
CA SER A 307 10.78 31.27 -19.71
C SER A 307 12.11 30.67 -20.18
N GLY A 308 12.13 29.37 -20.48
CA GLY A 308 13.01 28.87 -21.53
C GLY A 308 12.53 29.46 -22.85
N GLY A 309 12.93 30.71 -23.14
CA GLY A 309 12.53 31.43 -24.34
C GLY A 309 12.86 30.59 -25.57
N GLY A 310 11.88 29.84 -26.06
CA GLY A 310 11.99 29.08 -27.29
C GLY A 310 12.51 30.04 -28.34
N VAL A 311 13.67 29.71 -28.93
CA VAL A 311 14.20 30.50 -30.03
C VAL A 311 13.20 30.36 -31.17
N GLN A 312 12.29 31.33 -31.30
CA GLN A 312 11.38 31.38 -32.42
C GLN A 312 12.18 31.73 -33.67
N MET A 313 12.48 30.70 -34.47
CA MET A 313 13.09 30.90 -35.77
C MET A 313 11.99 31.20 -36.80
N ARG A 314 11.98 32.44 -37.28
CA ARG A 314 11.05 32.88 -38.33
C ARG A 314 11.80 33.13 -39.64
N ILE A 315 11.27 32.62 -40.74
CA ILE A 315 11.78 32.96 -42.07
C ILE A 315 11.39 34.40 -42.40
N VAL A 316 12.38 35.27 -42.60
CA VAL A 316 12.14 36.69 -42.92
C VAL A 316 12.24 36.99 -44.41
N SER A 317 13.00 36.18 -45.15
CA SER A 317 13.11 36.28 -46.60
C SER A 317 13.54 34.96 -47.23
N ARG A 318 13.19 34.78 -48.51
CA ARG A 318 13.59 33.65 -49.34
C ARG A 318 13.95 34.16 -50.73
N THR A 319 15.10 33.74 -51.24
CA THR A 319 15.52 33.99 -52.62
C THR A 319 15.87 32.67 -53.28
N ARG A 320 15.22 32.34 -54.39
CA ARG A 320 15.57 31.18 -55.23
C ARG A 320 16.14 31.65 -56.56
N LEU A 321 17.29 31.10 -56.91
CA LEU A 321 17.96 31.30 -58.20
C LEU A 321 17.98 29.96 -58.94
N ASP A 322 17.96 29.98 -60.27
CA ASP A 322 18.23 28.80 -61.08
C ASP A 322 19.75 28.52 -61.18
N SER A 323 20.12 27.47 -61.91
CA SER A 323 21.52 27.08 -62.13
C SER A 323 22.35 28.12 -62.88
N ASP A 324 21.71 29.05 -63.58
CA ASP A 324 22.34 30.14 -64.34
C ASP A 324 22.33 31.47 -63.55
N GLY A 325 21.86 31.45 -62.29
CA GLY A 325 21.83 32.60 -61.39
C GLY A 325 20.64 33.55 -61.64
N VAL A 326 19.64 33.14 -62.43
CA VAL A 326 18.44 33.93 -62.70
C VAL A 326 17.46 33.80 -61.54
N LEU A 327 16.89 34.92 -61.12
CA LEU A 327 15.92 34.98 -60.03
C LEU A 327 14.60 34.27 -60.40
N LEU A 328 14.29 33.19 -59.68
CA LEU A 328 13.05 32.43 -59.82
C LEU A 328 11.97 32.89 -58.84
N GLU A 329 12.36 33.19 -57.60
CA GLU A 329 11.43 33.55 -56.53
C GLU A 329 12.13 34.51 -55.56
N GLN A 330 11.47 35.59 -55.19
CA GLN A 330 11.89 36.45 -54.10
C GLN A 330 10.69 36.74 -53.22
N TRP A 331 10.78 36.31 -51.97
CA TRP A 331 9.76 36.50 -50.97
C TRP A 331 10.37 37.17 -49.73
N VAL A 332 9.62 38.12 -49.16
CA VAL A 332 9.96 38.83 -47.93
C VAL A 332 8.70 38.89 -47.10
N SER A 333 8.81 38.49 -45.83
CA SER A 333 7.71 38.47 -44.89
C SER A 333 7.10 39.87 -44.72
N LYS A 334 5.77 39.97 -44.75
CA LYS A 334 5.04 41.23 -44.54
C LYS A 334 4.45 41.37 -43.14
N GLU A 335 4.14 40.26 -42.48
CA GLU A 335 3.50 40.18 -41.16
C GLU A 335 4.12 39.04 -40.34
N GLU A 336 3.81 38.95 -39.03
CA GLU A 336 4.43 37.95 -38.14
C GLU A 336 4.18 36.51 -38.58
N ASP A 337 2.99 36.18 -39.07
CA ASP A 337 2.60 34.82 -39.49
C ASP A 337 2.77 34.54 -41.00
N ASP A 338 3.36 35.48 -41.75
CA ASP A 338 3.52 35.36 -43.20
C ASP A 338 4.66 34.38 -43.55
N CYS A 339 4.34 33.33 -44.32
CA CYS A 339 5.27 32.28 -44.77
C CYS A 339 5.23 32.14 -46.31
N PRO A 340 6.37 31.83 -46.97
CA PRO A 340 6.40 31.61 -48.42
C PRO A 340 5.63 30.34 -48.80
N GLU A 341 5.12 30.31 -50.02
CA GLU A 341 4.35 29.16 -50.53
C GLU A 341 5.18 27.86 -50.46
N GLY A 342 4.60 26.85 -49.81
CA GLY A 342 5.24 25.54 -49.57
C GLY A 342 6.29 25.50 -48.47
N TYR A 343 6.46 26.56 -47.67
CA TYR A 343 7.25 26.54 -46.44
C TYR A 343 6.41 26.02 -45.27
N ILE A 344 6.93 25.01 -44.57
CA ILE A 344 6.37 24.52 -43.31
C ILE A 344 7.25 25.11 -42.21
N PRO A 345 6.73 25.97 -41.32
CA PRO A 345 7.49 26.46 -40.19
C PRO A 345 8.05 25.30 -39.37
N LEU A 346 9.34 25.38 -39.03
CA LEU A 346 9.85 24.61 -37.91
C LEU A 346 9.12 25.15 -36.67
N GLY A 347 8.49 24.25 -35.89
CA GLY A 347 7.88 24.63 -34.62
C GLY A 347 8.92 25.25 -33.66
N PRO A 348 8.50 25.73 -32.48
CA PRO A 348 9.45 26.07 -31.43
C PRO A 348 10.48 24.94 -31.28
N VAL A 349 11.74 25.31 -31.03
CA VAL A 349 12.72 24.35 -30.51
C VAL A 349 12.27 24.08 -29.09
N ASP A 350 11.32 23.16 -28.93
CA ASP A 350 10.80 22.78 -27.63
C ASP A 350 11.98 22.24 -26.82
N ASP A 351 12.12 22.74 -25.60
CA ASP A 351 12.99 22.12 -24.62
C ASP A 351 12.51 20.66 -24.47
N PRO A 352 13.33 19.67 -24.89
CA PRO A 352 12.89 18.28 -24.90
C PRO A 352 12.57 17.78 -23.49
N GLU A 353 13.20 18.33 -22.46
CA GLU A 353 12.95 17.98 -21.06
C GLU A 353 11.59 18.53 -20.60
N PHE A 354 11.29 19.79 -20.97
CA PHE A 354 9.97 20.39 -20.73
C PHE A 354 8.85 19.66 -21.47
N ALA A 355 9.08 19.30 -22.74
CA ALA A 355 8.11 18.58 -23.55
C ALA A 355 7.81 17.19 -22.98
N LEU A 356 8.85 16.48 -22.51
CA LEU A 356 8.69 15.21 -21.81
C LEU A 356 7.89 15.42 -20.52
N TRP A 357 8.34 16.29 -19.63
CA TRP A 357 7.65 16.57 -18.36
C TRP A 357 6.18 16.98 -18.58
N SER A 358 5.93 17.89 -19.51
CA SER A 358 4.58 18.35 -19.86
C SER A 358 3.71 17.21 -20.42
N THR A 359 4.28 16.31 -21.22
CA THR A 359 3.55 15.12 -21.70
C THR A 359 3.18 14.21 -20.53
N LEU A 360 4.13 13.92 -19.64
CA LEU A 360 3.89 13.06 -18.48
C LEU A 360 2.81 13.64 -17.56
N VAL A 361 2.87 14.94 -17.25
CA VAL A 361 1.91 15.57 -16.33
C VAL A 361 0.51 15.73 -16.93
N ASN A 362 0.38 15.77 -18.27
CA ASN A 362 -0.92 15.97 -18.93
C ASN A 362 -1.53 14.68 -19.54
N ASP A 363 -0.82 13.55 -19.51
CA ASP A 363 -1.29 12.26 -20.02
C ASP A 363 -0.99 11.14 -19.01
N ASP A 364 -2.02 10.73 -18.27
CA ASP A 364 -1.92 9.69 -17.23
C ASP A 364 -1.42 8.35 -17.78
N SER A 365 -1.80 7.99 -19.02
CA SER A 365 -1.32 6.75 -19.64
C SER A 365 0.16 6.83 -19.94
N ALA A 366 0.63 7.98 -20.43
CA ALA A 366 2.05 8.21 -20.67
C ALA A 366 2.85 8.23 -19.35
N MET A 367 2.31 8.83 -18.30
CA MET A 367 2.89 8.82 -16.95
C MET A 367 3.07 7.39 -16.43
N GLU A 368 2.01 6.58 -16.47
CA GLU A 368 2.04 5.19 -16.01
C GLU A 368 3.07 4.34 -16.77
N ASP A 369 3.05 4.42 -18.11
CA ASP A 369 4.00 3.71 -18.95
C ASP A 369 5.46 4.13 -18.66
N TYR A 370 5.67 5.42 -18.35
CA TYR A 370 6.99 5.96 -18.03
C TYR A 370 7.50 5.45 -16.68
N ILE A 371 6.73 5.61 -15.60
CA ILE A 371 7.15 5.22 -14.24
C ILE A 371 7.21 3.71 -14.04
N TRP A 372 6.44 2.93 -14.79
CA TRP A 372 6.45 1.47 -14.70
C TRP A 372 7.83 0.86 -14.94
N SER A 373 8.65 1.55 -15.73
CA SER A 373 9.89 1.00 -16.29
C SER A 373 11.16 1.75 -15.89
N ARG A 374 11.02 2.90 -15.19
CA ARG A 374 12.13 3.81 -14.90
C ARG A 374 12.36 4.03 -13.41
N ASP A 375 13.63 4.16 -13.07
CA ASP A 375 14.08 4.64 -11.76
C ASP A 375 14.65 6.06 -11.90
N TYR A 376 15.11 6.64 -10.79
CA TYR A 376 15.61 8.01 -10.76
C TYR A 376 16.88 8.23 -11.59
N VAL A 377 17.68 7.18 -11.83
CA VAL A 377 18.84 7.29 -12.72
C VAL A 377 18.37 7.51 -14.15
N ASP A 378 17.37 6.76 -14.62
CA ASP A 378 16.82 6.94 -15.97
C ASP A 378 16.20 8.32 -16.14
N LEU A 379 15.44 8.81 -15.14
CA LEU A 379 14.83 10.13 -15.21
C LEU A 379 15.86 11.24 -15.27
N LEU A 380 16.93 11.16 -14.47
CA LEU A 380 18.02 12.14 -14.50
C LEU A 380 18.84 12.07 -15.80
N GLU A 381 18.83 10.92 -16.50
CA GLU A 381 19.40 10.80 -17.84
C GLU A 381 18.47 11.38 -18.94
N ASP A 382 17.16 11.21 -18.78
CA ASP A 382 16.14 11.80 -19.67
C ASP A 382 16.03 13.33 -19.49
N MET A 383 16.38 13.86 -18.30
CA MET A 383 16.34 15.29 -17.93
C MET A 383 17.70 15.80 -17.40
N PRO A 384 18.76 15.87 -18.23
CA PRO A 384 20.11 16.18 -17.80
C PRO A 384 20.32 17.62 -17.31
N SER A 385 19.39 18.54 -17.61
CA SER A 385 19.45 19.93 -17.13
C SER A 385 18.82 20.10 -15.75
N LEU A 386 18.11 19.07 -15.24
CA LEU A 386 17.51 19.07 -13.92
C LEU A 386 18.60 19.10 -12.84
N ASN A 387 18.55 20.13 -12.00
CA ASN A 387 19.52 20.33 -10.93
C ASN A 387 18.81 20.44 -9.58
N LEU A 388 18.79 19.32 -8.85
CA LEU A 388 18.15 19.19 -7.54
C LEU A 388 19.20 19.19 -6.45
N GLY A 389 18.98 19.97 -5.38
CA GLY A 389 19.80 19.85 -4.17
C GLY A 389 19.57 18.52 -3.44
N ALA A 390 20.53 18.09 -2.61
CA ALA A 390 20.42 16.83 -1.87
C ALA A 390 19.15 16.77 -0.99
N GLN A 391 18.90 17.82 -0.21
CA GLN A 391 17.70 17.91 0.63
C GLN A 391 16.41 17.95 -0.20
N GLU A 392 16.41 18.73 -1.29
CA GLU A 392 15.26 18.85 -2.18
C GLU A 392 14.89 17.50 -2.82
N PHE A 393 15.89 16.74 -3.26
CA PHE A 393 15.67 15.41 -3.80
C PHE A 393 15.07 14.48 -2.74
N VAL A 394 15.66 14.45 -1.55
CA VAL A 394 15.20 13.60 -0.44
C VAL A 394 13.78 13.93 0.02
N ASP A 395 13.40 15.21 0.02
CA ASP A 395 12.03 15.66 0.37
C ASP A 395 10.99 15.32 -0.72
N SER A 396 11.45 15.11 -1.95
CA SER A 396 10.60 14.86 -3.13
C SER A 396 10.37 13.37 -3.42
N VAL A 397 11.26 12.50 -2.95
CA VAL A 397 11.16 11.04 -3.13
C VAL A 397 10.29 10.40 -2.04
N ASP A 398 9.59 9.33 -2.41
CA ASP A 398 8.72 8.62 -1.46
C ASP A 398 9.53 7.95 -0.35
N THR A 399 8.93 7.79 0.84
CA THR A 399 9.57 7.07 1.94
C THR A 399 9.60 5.57 1.65
N LEU A 400 10.73 4.93 1.93
CA LEU A 400 10.89 3.49 1.80
C LEU A 400 9.91 2.73 2.71
N LYS A 401 9.02 1.95 2.10
CA LYS A 401 8.00 1.14 2.79
C LYS A 401 8.45 -0.33 2.96
N PRO A 402 8.05 -1.01 4.04
CA PRO A 402 8.25 -2.46 4.16
C PRO A 402 7.39 -3.22 3.16
N ARG A 403 7.73 -4.49 2.94
CA ARG A 403 6.93 -5.42 2.11
C ARG A 403 6.37 -6.53 2.97
N LEU A 404 5.07 -6.76 2.86
CA LEU A 404 4.38 -7.86 3.54
C LEU A 404 4.49 -9.13 2.71
N TYR A 405 4.67 -10.26 3.39
CA TYR A 405 4.65 -11.60 2.81
C TYR A 405 3.81 -12.52 3.68
N SER A 406 2.89 -13.28 3.09
CA SER A 406 2.13 -14.30 3.79
C SER A 406 3.07 -15.35 4.38
N ILE A 407 2.92 -15.64 5.67
CA ILE A 407 3.79 -16.59 6.36
C ILE A 407 3.48 -18.01 5.89
N ALA A 408 4.54 -18.77 5.61
CA ALA A 408 4.51 -20.12 5.08
C ALA A 408 4.84 -21.22 6.10
N SER A 409 4.85 -20.89 7.39
CA SER A 409 5.06 -21.83 8.50
C SER A 409 3.96 -21.72 9.55
N SER A 410 3.76 -22.80 10.31
CA SER A 410 3.04 -22.76 11.60
C SER A 410 4.05 -22.65 12.74
N PRO A 411 3.79 -21.83 13.78
CA PRO A 411 4.67 -21.70 14.94
C PRO A 411 4.77 -23.00 15.76
N ASP A 412 3.73 -23.85 15.73
CA ASP A 412 3.70 -25.12 16.48
C ASP A 412 4.50 -26.21 15.76
N TYR A 413 4.60 -26.11 14.44
CA TYR A 413 5.37 -27.04 13.61
C TYR A 413 6.84 -26.61 13.46
N GLU A 414 7.08 -25.30 13.30
CA GLU A 414 8.40 -24.68 13.12
C GLU A 414 8.69 -23.68 14.26
N PRO A 415 8.90 -24.17 15.50
CA PRO A 415 9.03 -23.30 16.66
C PRO A 415 10.30 -22.44 16.57
N GLY A 416 10.12 -21.13 16.80
CA GLY A 416 11.21 -20.15 16.80
C GLY A 416 11.61 -19.63 15.42
N THR A 417 10.91 -20.01 14.35
CA THR A 417 11.19 -19.52 12.99
C THR A 417 9.95 -19.04 12.26
N VAL A 418 10.16 -18.20 11.23
CA VAL A 418 9.12 -17.76 10.28
C VAL A 418 9.60 -18.02 8.87
N HIS A 419 8.77 -18.70 8.08
CA HIS A 419 9.13 -19.13 6.73
C HIS A 419 8.36 -18.31 5.71
N LEU A 420 9.00 -17.93 4.60
CA LEU A 420 8.38 -17.23 3.48
C LEU A 420 8.56 -18.02 2.17
N THR A 421 7.58 -17.89 1.27
CA THR A 421 7.68 -18.36 -0.11
C THR A 421 7.71 -17.15 -1.05
N VAL A 422 8.89 -16.78 -1.53
CA VAL A 422 9.11 -15.49 -2.20
C VAL A 422 9.43 -15.68 -3.67
N GLY A 423 8.55 -15.20 -4.55
CA GLY A 423 8.82 -15.09 -5.99
C GLY A 423 9.75 -13.92 -6.28
N ILE A 424 10.93 -14.18 -6.82
CA ILE A 424 11.94 -13.16 -7.10
C ILE A 424 11.59 -12.44 -8.40
N VAL A 425 11.38 -11.14 -8.30
CA VAL A 425 11.07 -10.28 -9.44
C VAL A 425 12.40 -9.92 -10.10
N ARG A 426 12.58 -10.34 -11.36
CA ARG A 426 13.73 -9.99 -12.20
C ARG A 426 13.25 -9.51 -13.55
N TYR A 427 13.84 -8.43 -14.04
CA TYR A 427 13.52 -7.83 -15.34
C TYR A 427 14.72 -7.07 -15.87
N SER A 428 14.76 -6.83 -17.18
CA SER A 428 15.82 -6.04 -17.81
C SER A 428 15.18 -4.88 -18.56
N HIS A 429 15.61 -3.66 -18.26
CA HIS A 429 15.05 -2.46 -18.86
C HIS A 429 16.09 -1.33 -18.94
N HIS A 430 16.06 -0.55 -20.02
CA HIS A 430 17.08 0.46 -20.35
C HIS A 430 18.52 -0.06 -20.26
N GLY A 431 18.75 -1.29 -20.73
CA GLY A 431 20.08 -1.92 -20.74
C GLY A 431 20.63 -2.28 -19.35
N ARG A 432 19.81 -2.19 -18.29
CA ARG A 432 20.17 -2.59 -16.92
C ARG A 432 19.30 -3.75 -16.46
N ASP A 433 19.95 -4.75 -15.88
CA ASP A 433 19.25 -5.82 -15.17
C ASP A 433 18.80 -5.30 -13.81
N ARG A 434 17.54 -5.56 -13.47
CA ARG A 434 16.87 -5.05 -12.28
C ARG A 434 16.17 -6.18 -11.55
N THR A 435 15.95 -5.93 -10.27
CA THR A 435 15.21 -6.81 -9.38
C THR A 435 14.18 -6.01 -8.60
N GLY A 436 13.11 -6.66 -8.16
CA GLY A 436 12.19 -6.03 -7.21
C GLY A 436 12.96 -5.67 -5.93
N LEU A 437 12.62 -4.55 -5.30
CA LEU A 437 13.44 -3.99 -4.21
C LEU A 437 13.65 -5.00 -3.06
N THR A 438 12.56 -5.48 -2.46
CA THR A 438 12.64 -6.44 -1.34
C THR A 438 13.02 -7.85 -1.79
N THR A 439 12.51 -8.29 -2.93
CA THR A 439 12.80 -9.66 -3.42
C THR A 439 14.25 -9.81 -3.84
N GLY A 440 14.82 -8.83 -4.55
CA GLY A 440 16.24 -8.77 -4.87
C GLY A 440 17.13 -8.55 -3.64
N TYR A 441 16.68 -7.74 -2.68
CA TYR A 441 17.37 -7.61 -1.38
C TYR A 441 17.53 -8.97 -0.69
N LEU A 442 16.44 -9.72 -0.55
CA LEU A 442 16.44 -11.03 0.09
C LEU A 442 17.21 -12.09 -0.72
N ALA A 443 17.12 -12.06 -2.05
CA ALA A 443 17.74 -13.07 -2.91
C ALA A 443 19.24 -12.88 -3.08
N ASP A 444 19.69 -11.63 -3.24
CA ASP A 444 21.03 -11.33 -3.75
C ASP A 444 21.91 -10.62 -2.71
N ARG A 445 21.32 -10.00 -1.68
CA ARG A 445 22.04 -9.16 -0.70
C ARG A 445 21.90 -9.61 0.75
N CYS A 446 21.13 -10.65 1.01
CA CYS A 446 21.00 -11.25 2.33
C CYS A 446 21.50 -12.71 2.33
N PRO A 447 22.83 -12.95 2.27
CA PRO A 447 23.39 -14.29 2.41
C PRO A 447 22.97 -14.96 3.73
N GLU A 448 22.71 -16.26 3.63
CA GLU A 448 22.35 -17.14 4.75
C GLU A 448 23.40 -17.10 5.86
N GLY A 449 22.97 -16.95 7.11
CA GLY A 449 23.83 -16.98 8.30
C GLY A 449 24.66 -15.72 8.54
N GLU A 450 24.65 -14.74 7.63
CA GLU A 450 25.46 -13.52 7.73
C GLU A 450 24.61 -12.25 7.86
N SER A 451 23.32 -12.33 7.54
CA SER A 451 22.46 -11.15 7.35
C SER A 451 21.39 -11.03 8.43
N THR A 452 21.32 -9.83 9.03
CA THR A 452 20.19 -9.41 9.87
C THR A 452 19.26 -8.50 9.07
N VAL A 453 17.97 -8.80 9.06
CA VAL A 453 16.95 -8.06 8.35
C VAL A 453 15.89 -7.54 9.33
N PRO A 454 15.50 -6.26 9.27
CA PRO A 454 14.43 -5.75 10.11
C PRO A 454 13.08 -6.30 9.66
N VAL A 455 12.38 -6.97 10.57
CA VAL A 455 11.08 -7.59 10.35
C VAL A 455 10.07 -7.24 11.45
N PHE A 456 8.79 -7.33 11.15
CA PHE A 456 7.70 -7.20 12.14
C PHE A 456 6.54 -8.12 11.75
N MET A 457 5.77 -8.56 12.74
CA MET A 457 4.55 -9.32 12.50
C MET A 457 3.41 -8.40 12.11
N SER A 458 2.65 -8.78 11.10
CA SER A 458 1.39 -8.15 10.69
C SER A 458 0.29 -9.19 10.90
N PRO A 459 -0.35 -9.21 12.09
CA PRO A 459 -1.38 -10.18 12.41
C PRO A 459 -2.59 -10.01 11.49
N THR A 460 -3.19 -11.12 11.03
CA THR A 460 -4.47 -11.08 10.33
C THR A 460 -5.62 -11.39 11.29
N ARG A 461 -6.76 -10.71 11.14
CA ARG A 461 -8.02 -11.12 11.81
C ARG A 461 -8.92 -11.95 10.90
N SER A 462 -8.62 -12.01 9.62
CA SER A 462 -9.55 -12.50 8.60
C SER A 462 -9.10 -13.77 7.92
N PHE A 463 -7.82 -13.90 7.59
CA PHE A 463 -7.30 -15.09 6.91
C PHE A 463 -6.83 -16.16 7.91
N VAL A 464 -7.77 -16.72 8.67
CA VAL A 464 -7.49 -17.66 9.78
C VAL A 464 -8.11 -19.03 9.55
N LEU A 465 -7.56 -20.05 10.20
CA LEU A 465 -8.15 -21.40 10.23
C LEU A 465 -9.48 -21.44 10.99
N PRO A 466 -10.36 -22.42 10.71
CA PRO A 466 -11.62 -22.59 11.45
C PRO A 466 -11.33 -22.98 12.91
N GLU A 467 -12.11 -22.43 13.85
CA GLU A 467 -12.00 -22.80 15.27
C GLU A 467 -12.31 -24.29 15.52
N ASP A 468 -13.24 -24.88 14.74
CA ASP A 468 -13.54 -26.31 14.81
C ASP A 468 -12.59 -27.10 13.89
N PRO A 469 -11.67 -27.91 14.44
CA PRO A 469 -10.69 -28.67 13.68
C PRO A 469 -11.31 -29.82 12.86
N SER A 470 -12.60 -30.13 13.05
CA SER A 470 -13.32 -31.10 12.23
C SER A 470 -13.88 -30.50 10.93
N THR A 471 -13.82 -29.17 10.77
CA THR A 471 -14.30 -28.47 9.58
C THR A 471 -13.40 -28.72 8.39
N ASP A 472 -13.99 -29.06 7.24
CA ASP A 472 -13.28 -29.22 5.98
C ASP A 472 -12.77 -27.87 5.46
N ILE A 473 -11.61 -27.87 4.80
CA ILE A 473 -11.08 -26.68 4.13
C ILE A 473 -10.72 -26.97 2.67
N ILE A 474 -11.02 -26.00 1.80
CA ILE A 474 -10.61 -25.98 0.40
C ILE A 474 -9.68 -24.78 0.22
N MET A 475 -8.48 -25.03 -0.29
CA MET A 475 -7.41 -24.04 -0.43
C MET A 475 -7.06 -23.89 -1.91
N VAL A 476 -7.09 -22.67 -2.43
CA VAL A 476 -6.76 -22.36 -3.83
C VAL A 476 -5.60 -21.38 -3.87
N GLY A 477 -4.41 -21.87 -4.18
CA GLY A 477 -3.16 -21.10 -4.06
C GLY A 477 -2.14 -21.40 -5.15
N PRO A 478 -2.35 -20.94 -6.39
CA PRO A 478 -1.36 -21.10 -7.45
C PRO A 478 -0.11 -20.25 -7.20
N GLY A 479 1.05 -20.75 -7.65
CA GLY A 479 2.33 -20.05 -7.52
C GLY A 479 2.74 -19.82 -6.07
N THR A 480 3.12 -18.59 -5.71
CA THR A 480 3.47 -18.22 -4.33
C THR A 480 2.27 -18.18 -3.39
N GLY A 481 1.04 -18.24 -3.91
CA GLY A 481 -0.18 -18.35 -3.10
C GLY A 481 -0.29 -19.64 -2.28
N ILE A 482 0.63 -20.60 -2.49
CA ILE A 482 0.75 -21.79 -1.62
C ILE A 482 1.26 -21.44 -0.21
N ALA A 483 1.89 -20.27 -0.02
CA ALA A 483 2.54 -19.88 1.23
C ALA A 483 1.66 -20.13 2.48
N PRO A 484 0.50 -19.45 2.65
CA PRO A 484 -0.30 -19.64 3.85
C PRO A 484 -0.90 -21.06 3.95
N PHE A 485 -1.09 -21.75 2.82
CA PHE A 485 -1.62 -23.13 2.83
C PHE A 485 -0.61 -24.16 3.32
N ARG A 486 0.69 -23.91 3.11
CA ARG A 486 1.75 -24.66 3.78
C ARG A 486 1.64 -24.51 5.29
N ALA A 487 1.48 -23.27 5.79
CA ALA A 487 1.29 -22.99 7.21
C ALA A 487 0.01 -23.65 7.77
N PHE A 488 -1.10 -23.61 7.02
CA PHE A 488 -2.37 -24.21 7.43
C PHE A 488 -2.27 -25.72 7.57
N LEU A 489 -1.63 -26.40 6.62
CA LEU A 489 -1.43 -27.85 6.68
C LEU A 489 -0.54 -28.24 7.87
N GLN A 490 0.55 -27.49 8.10
CA GLN A 490 1.41 -27.68 9.28
C GLN A 490 0.64 -27.49 10.60
N GLN A 491 -0.17 -26.44 10.71
CA GLN A 491 -0.96 -26.17 11.91
C GLN A 491 -2.00 -27.27 12.13
N ARG A 492 -2.77 -27.64 11.10
CA ARG A 492 -3.80 -28.68 11.20
C ARG A 492 -3.24 -30.06 11.54
N GLU A 493 -2.05 -30.37 11.05
CA GLU A 493 -1.31 -31.58 11.44
C GLU A 493 -0.91 -31.52 12.93
N SER A 494 -0.41 -30.38 13.40
CA SER A 494 -0.03 -30.16 14.80
C SER A 494 -1.23 -30.24 15.76
N ASP A 495 -2.38 -29.70 15.33
CA ASP A 495 -3.64 -29.73 16.08
C ASP A 495 -4.31 -31.11 16.07
N GLY A 496 -3.87 -32.02 15.20
CA GLY A 496 -4.54 -33.32 14.98
C GLY A 496 -5.94 -33.16 14.37
N ALA A 497 -6.12 -32.15 13.52
CA ALA A 497 -7.40 -31.83 12.91
C ALA A 497 -7.94 -32.98 12.04
N THR A 498 -9.25 -33.26 12.17
CA THR A 498 -9.91 -34.37 11.46
C THR A 498 -10.66 -33.93 10.22
N GLY A 499 -10.89 -32.62 10.05
CA GLY A 499 -11.54 -32.07 8.87
C GLY A 499 -10.66 -32.24 7.63
N ARG A 500 -11.30 -32.50 6.50
CA ARG A 500 -10.60 -32.84 5.26
C ARG A 500 -9.98 -31.61 4.61
N ASN A 501 -8.76 -31.78 4.12
CA ASN A 501 -7.98 -30.72 3.50
C ASN A 501 -7.87 -30.98 1.99
N TRP A 502 -8.24 -30.00 1.16
CA TRP A 502 -8.13 -30.07 -0.28
C TRP A 502 -7.38 -28.86 -0.83
N LEU A 503 -6.28 -29.10 -1.54
CA LEU A 503 -5.46 -28.06 -2.18
C LEU A 503 -5.64 -28.05 -3.71
N PHE A 504 -5.95 -26.89 -4.28
CA PHE A 504 -5.79 -26.58 -5.69
C PHE A 504 -4.51 -25.76 -5.86
N PHE A 505 -3.51 -26.34 -6.52
CA PHE A 505 -2.23 -25.70 -6.81
C PHE A 505 -2.01 -25.61 -8.32
N GLY A 506 -1.28 -24.60 -8.77
CA GLY A 506 -0.90 -24.52 -10.17
C GLY A 506 0.22 -23.53 -10.43
N ASP A 507 1.01 -23.78 -11.47
CA ASP A 507 2.05 -22.88 -11.96
C ASP A 507 2.39 -23.21 -13.43
N TRP A 508 3.61 -22.97 -13.90
CA TRP A 508 4.01 -23.19 -15.29
C TRP A 508 4.12 -24.67 -15.65
N THR A 509 4.95 -25.43 -14.94
CA THR A 509 5.22 -26.84 -15.24
C THR A 509 5.46 -27.65 -13.97
N GLU A 510 5.13 -28.94 -13.99
CA GLU A 510 5.40 -29.82 -12.85
C GLU A 510 6.89 -29.90 -12.51
N ALA A 511 7.75 -30.03 -13.53
CA ALA A 511 9.18 -30.21 -13.34
C ALA A 511 9.89 -28.95 -12.80
N GLY A 512 9.35 -27.76 -13.06
CA GLY A 512 9.97 -26.48 -12.70
C GLY A 512 9.39 -25.81 -11.46
N GLU A 513 8.08 -25.94 -11.23
CA GLU A 513 7.35 -25.08 -10.30
C GLU A 513 6.46 -25.84 -9.31
N PHE A 514 6.61 -27.16 -9.19
CA PHE A 514 5.90 -27.91 -8.15
C PHE A 514 6.56 -27.72 -6.77
N TYR A 515 6.29 -26.57 -6.15
CA TYR A 515 6.84 -26.20 -4.85
C TYR A 515 6.42 -27.18 -3.76
N TYR A 516 7.35 -27.46 -2.83
CA TYR A 516 7.11 -28.32 -1.66
C TYR A 516 6.57 -29.72 -2.00
N ARG A 517 6.93 -30.26 -3.19
CA ARG A 517 6.46 -31.57 -3.68
C ARG A 517 6.57 -32.67 -2.63
N ASP A 518 7.73 -32.80 -1.99
CA ASP A 518 7.99 -33.85 -1.01
C ASP A 518 7.10 -33.71 0.25
N GLU A 519 6.84 -32.48 0.69
CA GLU A 519 5.94 -32.18 1.81
C GLU A 519 4.48 -32.52 1.45
N ILE A 520 4.03 -32.11 0.26
CA ILE A 520 2.68 -32.39 -0.25
C ILE A 520 2.46 -33.89 -0.40
N GLU A 521 3.40 -34.62 -0.99
CA GLU A 521 3.33 -36.08 -1.11
C GLU A 521 3.31 -36.77 0.27
N THR A 522 4.06 -36.23 1.24
CA THR A 522 4.06 -36.71 2.63
C THR A 522 2.71 -36.50 3.31
N TRP A 523 2.10 -35.30 3.19
CA TRP A 523 0.78 -35.04 3.75
C TRP A 523 -0.32 -35.88 3.11
N MET A 524 -0.23 -36.14 1.81
CA MET A 524 -1.15 -37.07 1.15
C MET A 524 -1.03 -38.50 1.69
N ALA A 525 0.20 -38.98 1.89
CA ALA A 525 0.44 -40.31 2.43
C ALA A 525 0.03 -40.43 3.92
N GLY A 526 0.19 -39.35 4.69
CA GLY A 526 -0.17 -39.25 6.10
C GLY A 526 -1.67 -39.04 6.35
N GLY A 527 -2.43 -38.62 5.32
CA GLY A 527 -3.85 -38.28 5.44
C GLY A 527 -4.12 -36.84 5.90
N SER A 528 -3.07 -36.07 6.22
CA SER A 528 -3.14 -34.63 6.53
C SER A 528 -3.60 -33.81 5.33
N LEU A 529 -3.38 -34.29 4.09
CA LEU A 529 -3.97 -33.72 2.87
C LEU A 529 -4.78 -34.81 2.16
N GLU A 530 -6.10 -34.64 2.08
CA GLU A 530 -6.95 -35.64 1.42
C GLU A 530 -6.68 -35.64 -0.09
N ARG A 531 -6.54 -34.44 -0.66
CA ARG A 531 -6.52 -34.27 -2.11
C ARG A 531 -5.72 -33.05 -2.54
N VAL A 532 -4.98 -33.21 -3.63
CA VAL A 532 -4.37 -32.10 -4.37
C VAL A 532 -4.76 -32.18 -5.84
N ASP A 533 -5.15 -31.05 -6.42
CA ASP A 533 -5.40 -30.89 -7.85
C ASP A 533 -4.39 -29.90 -8.43
N LEU A 534 -3.65 -30.35 -9.45
CA LEU A 534 -2.48 -29.67 -10.00
C LEU A 534 -2.76 -29.12 -11.40
N ALA A 535 -2.65 -27.80 -11.57
CA ALA A 535 -2.88 -27.10 -12.83
C ALA A 535 -1.56 -26.58 -13.44
N TRP A 536 -1.21 -27.09 -14.62
CA TRP A 536 0.02 -26.69 -15.33
C TRP A 536 -0.28 -25.88 -16.58
N SER A 537 0.07 -24.59 -16.54
CA SER A 537 -0.28 -23.64 -17.60
C SER A 537 0.60 -23.73 -18.85
N ARG A 538 1.76 -24.40 -18.78
CA ARG A 538 2.76 -24.47 -19.88
C ARG A 538 3.25 -25.87 -20.21
N GLU A 539 2.72 -26.92 -19.57
CA GLU A 539 3.14 -28.30 -19.83
C GLU A 539 2.46 -28.92 -21.06
N GLY A 540 1.20 -28.54 -21.32
CA GLY A 540 0.40 -29.04 -22.45
C GLY A 540 0.25 -28.04 -23.60
N SER A 541 -0.52 -28.45 -24.61
CA SER A 541 -0.92 -27.56 -25.72
C SER A 541 -1.96 -26.51 -25.32
N GLU A 542 -2.73 -26.80 -24.27
CA GLU A 542 -3.75 -25.91 -23.71
C GLU A 542 -3.33 -25.46 -22.32
N LYS A 543 -3.68 -24.22 -21.96
CA LYS A 543 -3.38 -23.67 -20.65
C LYS A 543 -4.41 -24.19 -19.63
N VAL A 544 -3.93 -24.94 -18.64
CA VAL A 544 -4.76 -25.41 -17.53
C VAL A 544 -4.51 -24.51 -16.32
N TYR A 545 -5.58 -23.97 -15.75
CA TYR A 545 -5.56 -23.16 -14.53
C TYR A 545 -6.46 -23.77 -13.45
N VAL A 546 -6.30 -23.32 -12.21
CA VAL A 546 -7.00 -23.86 -11.04
C VAL A 546 -8.53 -23.80 -11.18
N GLN A 547 -9.06 -22.72 -11.75
CA GLN A 547 -10.49 -22.57 -11.99
C GLN A 547 -11.06 -23.61 -12.96
N HIS A 548 -10.27 -24.09 -13.92
CA HIS A 548 -10.70 -25.17 -14.82
C HIS A 548 -10.84 -26.49 -14.05
N LEU A 549 -9.94 -26.75 -13.10
CA LEU A 549 -10.01 -27.94 -12.23
C LEU A 549 -11.17 -27.82 -11.24
N MET A 550 -11.40 -26.64 -10.68
CA MET A 550 -12.55 -26.38 -9.82
C MET A 550 -13.87 -26.67 -10.53
N ALA A 551 -14.03 -26.20 -11.77
CA ALA A 551 -15.23 -26.45 -12.56
C ALA A 551 -15.49 -27.96 -12.77
N ASN A 552 -14.44 -28.75 -12.97
CA ASN A 552 -14.56 -30.22 -13.08
C ASN A 552 -15.00 -30.90 -11.77
N HIS A 553 -14.83 -30.21 -10.64
CA HIS A 553 -15.12 -30.70 -9.29
C HIS A 553 -16.26 -29.95 -8.60
N GLY A 554 -17.07 -29.18 -9.35
CA GLY A 554 -18.11 -28.31 -8.83
C GLY A 554 -19.06 -28.99 -7.84
N ALA A 555 -19.53 -30.20 -8.14
CA ALA A 555 -20.46 -30.92 -7.25
C ALA A 555 -19.85 -31.27 -5.87
N GLU A 556 -18.55 -31.60 -5.83
CA GLU A 556 -17.86 -31.93 -4.57
C GLU A 556 -17.51 -30.67 -3.79
N ILE A 557 -17.09 -29.61 -4.48
CA ILE A 557 -16.86 -28.29 -3.89
C ILE A 557 -18.15 -27.77 -3.24
N TRP A 558 -19.27 -27.79 -3.96
CA TRP A 558 -20.57 -27.39 -3.44
C TRP A 558 -20.98 -28.21 -2.20
N SER A 559 -20.84 -29.54 -2.26
CA SER A 559 -21.18 -30.42 -1.13
C SER A 559 -20.41 -30.06 0.15
N ARG A 560 -19.12 -29.73 0.04
CA ARG A 560 -18.30 -29.30 1.19
C ARG A 560 -18.71 -27.92 1.69
N ILE A 561 -18.96 -26.98 0.77
CA ILE A 561 -19.43 -25.63 1.11
C ILE A 561 -20.77 -25.69 1.82
N GLU A 562 -21.75 -26.44 1.29
CA GLU A 562 -23.07 -26.61 1.89
C GLU A 562 -22.98 -27.24 3.29
N ALA A 563 -22.00 -28.13 3.52
CA ALA A 563 -21.73 -28.75 4.81
C ALA A 563 -21.00 -27.85 5.82
N GLY A 564 -20.68 -26.59 5.48
CA GLY A 564 -19.98 -25.67 6.38
C GLY A 564 -18.46 -25.61 6.21
N GLY A 565 -17.89 -26.25 5.17
CA GLY A 565 -16.46 -26.21 4.88
C GLY A 565 -15.96 -24.85 4.39
N TYR A 566 -14.77 -24.44 4.82
CA TYR A 566 -14.18 -23.14 4.49
C TYR A 566 -13.52 -23.17 3.11
N PHE A 567 -13.51 -22.02 2.45
CA PHE A 567 -12.92 -21.82 1.14
C PHE A 567 -11.90 -20.68 1.22
N TYR A 568 -10.68 -20.93 0.77
CA TYR A 568 -9.58 -19.98 0.85
C TYR A 568 -8.96 -19.73 -0.52
N VAL A 569 -8.62 -18.48 -0.81
CA VAL A 569 -7.91 -18.09 -2.03
C VAL A 569 -6.70 -17.25 -1.67
N CYS A 570 -5.52 -17.59 -2.20
CA CYS A 570 -4.32 -16.79 -2.03
C CYS A 570 -3.54 -16.64 -3.34
N GLY A 571 -3.00 -15.45 -3.60
CA GLY A 571 -2.13 -15.17 -4.76
C GLY A 571 -2.56 -13.94 -5.58
N ASP A 572 -2.43 -14.03 -6.91
CA ASP A 572 -2.66 -12.90 -7.83
C ASP A 572 -4.08 -12.34 -7.75
N LYS A 573 -4.19 -11.08 -7.34
CA LYS A 573 -5.47 -10.38 -7.22
C LYS A 573 -6.11 -10.06 -8.57
N LEU A 574 -5.33 -9.62 -9.55
CA LEU A 574 -5.85 -8.97 -10.75
C LEU A 574 -6.59 -9.91 -11.69
N ARG A 575 -6.14 -11.17 -11.80
CA ARG A 575 -6.70 -12.15 -12.72
C ARG A 575 -7.17 -13.40 -12.00
N MET A 576 -6.29 -14.02 -11.22
CA MET A 576 -6.56 -15.33 -10.63
C MET A 576 -7.72 -15.29 -9.63
N ALA A 577 -7.70 -14.34 -8.69
CA ALA A 577 -8.74 -14.22 -7.69
C ALA A 577 -10.14 -13.98 -8.31
N LYS A 578 -10.22 -13.14 -9.35
CA LYS A 578 -11.46 -12.84 -10.08
C LYS A 578 -12.02 -14.07 -10.80
N ASP A 579 -11.14 -14.83 -11.47
CA ASP A 579 -11.53 -16.05 -12.18
C ASP A 579 -12.02 -17.13 -11.21
N VAL A 580 -11.31 -17.32 -10.09
CA VAL A 580 -11.69 -18.29 -9.04
C VAL A 580 -13.02 -17.89 -8.39
N HIS A 581 -13.20 -16.61 -8.05
CA HIS A 581 -14.44 -16.10 -7.47
C HIS A 581 -15.63 -16.30 -8.42
N SER A 582 -15.48 -15.93 -9.69
CA SER A 582 -16.53 -16.12 -10.71
C SER A 582 -16.88 -17.60 -10.87
N THR A 583 -15.87 -18.48 -10.83
CA THR A 583 -16.06 -19.93 -10.93
C THR A 583 -16.79 -20.49 -9.71
N LEU A 584 -16.47 -19.99 -8.50
CA LEU A 584 -17.15 -20.37 -7.28
C LEU A 584 -18.64 -20.00 -7.32
N ILE A 585 -18.97 -18.78 -7.78
CA ILE A 585 -20.37 -18.36 -7.98
C ILE A 585 -21.08 -19.29 -8.97
N SER A 586 -20.44 -19.61 -10.10
CA SER A 586 -21.02 -20.56 -11.07
C SER A 586 -21.24 -21.96 -10.50
N ILE A 587 -20.33 -22.45 -9.67
CA ILE A 587 -20.48 -23.73 -8.96
C ILE A 587 -21.69 -23.69 -8.00
N CYS A 588 -21.82 -22.62 -7.22
CA CYS A 588 -22.96 -22.42 -6.32
C CYS A 588 -24.29 -22.32 -7.10
N ALA A 589 -24.31 -21.62 -8.23
CA ALA A 589 -25.49 -21.52 -9.09
C ALA A 589 -25.91 -22.89 -9.65
N GLU A 590 -24.98 -23.63 -10.24
CA GLU A 590 -25.25 -24.91 -10.89
C GLU A 590 -25.64 -26.01 -9.89
N HIS A 591 -24.88 -26.16 -8.81
CA HIS A 591 -25.05 -27.29 -7.89
C HIS A 591 -25.96 -26.96 -6.70
N GLY A 592 -26.06 -25.68 -6.31
CA GLY A 592 -26.99 -25.19 -5.29
C GLY A 592 -28.39 -24.91 -5.80
N SER A 593 -28.66 -25.11 -7.11
CA SER A 593 -29.96 -24.89 -7.74
C SER A 593 -30.51 -23.47 -7.52
N MET A 594 -29.64 -22.48 -7.54
CA MET A 594 -29.98 -21.07 -7.33
C MET A 594 -29.72 -20.25 -8.60
N SER A 595 -30.31 -19.06 -8.71
CA SER A 595 -29.99 -18.17 -9.83
C SER A 595 -28.56 -17.63 -9.72
N GLN A 596 -28.00 -17.11 -10.81
CA GLN A 596 -26.66 -16.50 -10.78
C GLN A 596 -26.59 -15.31 -9.80
N GLU A 597 -27.68 -14.54 -9.69
CA GLU A 597 -27.79 -13.40 -8.77
C GLU A 597 -27.85 -13.89 -7.31
N ASP A 598 -28.65 -14.91 -7.03
CA ASP A 598 -28.73 -15.52 -5.69
C ASP A 598 -27.39 -16.18 -5.28
N ALA A 599 -26.66 -16.76 -6.23
CA ALA A 599 -25.34 -17.33 -5.99
C ALA A 599 -24.30 -16.26 -5.65
N ALA A 600 -24.32 -15.11 -6.34
CA ALA A 600 -23.45 -13.99 -6.01
C ALA A 600 -23.73 -13.50 -4.58
N ILE A 601 -25.01 -13.31 -4.22
CA ILE A 601 -25.41 -12.92 -2.86
C ILE A 601 -24.97 -13.99 -1.83
N TYR A 602 -25.14 -15.27 -2.15
CA TYR A 602 -24.72 -16.36 -1.27
C TYR A 602 -23.20 -16.34 -1.02
N VAL A 603 -22.38 -16.14 -2.05
CA VAL A 603 -20.92 -16.09 -1.89
C VAL A 603 -20.48 -14.80 -1.20
N GLU A 604 -20.89 -13.64 -1.71
CA GLU A 604 -20.39 -12.34 -1.28
C GLU A 604 -20.95 -11.88 0.07
N GLN A 605 -22.25 -12.08 0.31
CA GLN A 605 -22.86 -11.65 1.59
C GLN A 605 -22.73 -12.76 2.62
N ARG A 606 -23.23 -13.95 2.30
CA ARG A 606 -23.31 -15.01 3.30
C ARG A 606 -21.94 -15.63 3.61
N MET A 607 -21.18 -16.09 2.60
CA MET A 607 -19.91 -16.77 2.88
C MET A 607 -18.79 -15.82 3.32
N MET A 608 -18.67 -14.65 2.69
CA MET A 608 -17.58 -13.69 3.02
C MET A 608 -17.91 -12.84 4.24
N LYS A 609 -19.10 -12.20 4.29
CA LYS A 609 -19.44 -11.25 5.37
C LYS A 609 -20.05 -11.91 6.60
N ASP A 610 -21.14 -12.66 6.43
CA ASP A 610 -21.93 -13.16 7.56
C ASP A 610 -21.24 -14.34 8.26
N GLU A 611 -20.80 -15.34 7.49
CA GLU A 611 -20.26 -16.57 8.03
C GLU A 611 -18.72 -16.58 8.10
N LYS A 612 -18.04 -15.66 7.38
CA LYS A 612 -16.57 -15.55 7.30
C LYS A 612 -15.84 -16.87 6.98
N ARG A 613 -16.38 -17.63 6.02
CA ARG A 613 -15.87 -18.95 5.57
C ARG A 613 -15.44 -18.97 4.10
N TYR A 614 -15.55 -17.84 3.40
CA TYR A 614 -14.81 -17.60 2.18
C TYR A 614 -13.83 -16.45 2.43
N LEU A 615 -12.53 -16.77 2.45
CA LEU A 615 -11.46 -15.86 2.87
C LEU A 615 -10.43 -15.71 1.76
N ARG A 616 -9.93 -14.50 1.53
CA ARG A 616 -8.92 -14.21 0.49
C ARG A 616 -7.71 -13.49 1.07
N ASP A 617 -6.53 -13.90 0.64
CA ASP A 617 -5.25 -13.23 0.87
C ASP A 617 -4.59 -12.98 -0.49
N VAL A 618 -5.01 -11.89 -1.15
CA VAL A 618 -4.68 -11.60 -2.54
C VAL A 618 -3.97 -10.26 -2.68
N TYR A 619 -2.96 -10.22 -3.54
CA TYR A 619 -2.05 -9.07 -3.70
C TYR A 619 -1.67 -8.80 -5.16
#